data_AF-A0A1B6K5M8-F1
#
_entry.id   AF-A0A1B6K5M8-F1
#
_cell.length_a   1.000
_cell.length_b   1.000
_cell.length_c   1.000
_cell.angle_alpha   90.00
_cell.angle_beta   90.00
_cell.angle_gamma   90.00
#
_symmetry.space_group_name_H-M   'P 1'
#
loop_
_entity.id
_entity.type
_entity.pdbx_description
1 polymer ?
#
loop_
_entity_poly.entity_id
_entity_poly.type
_entity_poly.pdbx_seq_one_letter_code
_entity_poly.pdbx_strand_id
1 'polypeptide(L)'
;LFIVPVMKVINETLGVEQSIYYRQGKILLVGYKQKAKRKPVYLISTGLHAEDKIIQSRSGLQAVKPVLINGYNYDMSGVDVSDKSMYHVTCSRTTKKYWKRIFTNLTNIQGSPQLSYCTK
;
A
#
# COMPACT_ATOMS: atom_id res chain seq x y z
N LEU A 1 13.14 25.31 -2.12
CA LEU A 1 12.02 25.83 -1.29
C LEU A 1 10.90 24.79 -1.02
N PHE A 2 11.20 23.48 -0.98
CA PHE A 2 10.20 22.41 -0.69
C PHE A 2 10.26 21.87 0.75
N ILE A 3 11.34 22.15 1.48
CA ILE A 3 11.63 21.49 2.77
C ILE A 3 10.74 22.03 3.90
N VAL A 4 10.53 23.35 3.91
CA VAL A 4 9.80 24.05 4.99
C VAL A 4 8.34 23.58 5.13
N PRO A 5 7.52 23.52 4.06
CA PRO A 5 6.13 23.10 4.21
C PRO A 5 5.96 21.60 4.46
N VAL A 6 6.88 20.77 3.93
CA VAL A 6 6.88 19.32 4.20
C VAL A 6 7.20 19.05 5.67
N MET A 7 8.19 19.77 6.24
CA MET A 7 8.50 19.66 7.67
C MET A 7 7.32 20.06 8.56
N LYS A 8 6.52 21.06 8.16
CA LYS A 8 5.33 21.45 8.92
C LYS A 8 4.33 20.30 9.06
N VAL A 9 4.04 19.61 7.97
CA VAL A 9 3.10 18.47 7.93
C VAL A 9 3.61 17.28 8.75
N ILE A 10 4.93 17.04 8.73
CA ILE A 10 5.54 15.91 9.45
C ILE A 10 5.65 16.18 10.96
N ASN A 11 5.85 17.44 11.36
CA ASN A 11 6.01 17.84 12.76
C ASN A 11 4.68 18.11 13.48
N GLU A 12 3.56 18.24 12.75
CA GLU A 12 2.24 18.41 13.34
C GLU A 12 1.79 17.14 14.08
N THR A 13 1.35 17.30 15.32
CA THR A 13 0.84 16.20 16.14
C THR A 13 -0.57 15.81 15.69
N LEU A 14 -0.65 14.81 14.82
CA LEU A 14 -1.91 14.21 14.38
C LEU A 14 -2.67 13.54 15.54
N GLY A 15 -3.94 13.91 15.70
CA GLY A 15 -4.91 13.22 16.55
C GLY A 15 -5.36 11.87 15.97
N VAL A 16 -6.17 11.13 16.72
CA VAL A 16 -6.71 9.83 16.27
C VAL A 16 -7.71 10.06 15.14
N GLU A 17 -7.58 9.29 14.06
CA GLU A 17 -8.41 9.35 12.85
C GLU A 17 -8.38 10.71 12.13
N GLN A 18 -7.36 11.53 12.42
CA GLN A 18 -7.15 12.80 11.73
C GLN A 18 -6.24 12.64 10.52
N SER A 19 -6.53 13.44 9.49
CA SER A 19 -5.81 13.57 8.24
C SER A 19 -5.30 15.01 8.09
N ILE A 20 -4.07 15.17 7.57
CA ILE A 20 -3.50 16.45 7.15
C ILE A 20 -3.13 16.33 5.68
N TYR A 21 -3.50 17.34 4.91
CA TYR A 21 -3.26 17.41 3.47
C TYR A 21 -2.37 18.60 3.14
N TYR A 22 -1.36 18.37 2.30
CA TYR A 22 -0.56 19.43 1.73
C TYR A 22 -0.40 19.22 0.24
N ARG A 23 -0.80 20.22 -0.56
CA ARG A 23 -0.72 20.16 -2.01
C ARG A 23 0.21 21.24 -2.54
N GLN A 24 1.16 20.83 -3.36
CA GLN A 24 2.05 21.73 -4.08
C GLN A 24 2.03 21.36 -5.56
N GLY A 25 1.24 22.11 -6.34
CA GLY A 25 1.00 21.84 -7.75
C GLY A 25 0.39 20.45 -7.97
N LYS A 26 1.16 19.58 -8.62
CA LYS A 26 0.77 18.20 -8.93
C LYS A 26 1.02 17.23 -7.77
N ILE A 27 1.83 17.60 -6.78
CA ILE A 27 2.20 16.71 -5.67
C ILE A 27 1.24 16.93 -4.51
N LEU A 28 0.68 15.83 -3.98
CA LEU A 28 -0.15 15.77 -2.79
C LEU A 28 0.56 14.92 -1.73
N LEU A 29 0.81 15.51 -0.56
CA LEU A 29 1.28 14.84 0.64
C LEU A 29 0.08 14.66 1.59
N VAL A 30 -0.07 13.46 2.13
CA VAL A 30 -1.13 13.10 3.08
C VAL A 30 -0.48 12.52 4.32
N GLY A 31 -0.78 13.09 5.48
CA GLY A 31 -0.49 12.51 6.79
C GLY A 31 -1.78 11.98 7.42
N TYR A 32 -1.76 10.78 7.99
CA TYR A 32 -2.92 10.20 8.66
C TYR A 32 -2.51 9.34 9.84
N LYS A 33 -3.28 9.41 10.92
CA LYS A 33 -3.05 8.58 12.11
C LYS A 33 -4.28 7.78 12.48
N GLN A 34 -4.23 6.47 12.24
CA GLN A 34 -5.39 5.60 12.47
C GLN A 34 -5.71 5.35 13.96
N LYS A 35 -4.69 5.18 14.81
CA LYS A 35 -4.87 4.83 16.24
C LYS A 35 -3.90 5.63 17.10
N ALA A 36 -4.29 5.96 18.32
CA ALA A 36 -3.45 6.73 19.26
C ALA A 36 -2.04 6.13 19.44
N LYS A 37 -1.97 4.81 19.61
CA LYS A 37 -0.72 4.07 19.86
C LYS A 37 0.11 3.78 18.60
N ARG A 38 -0.41 4.06 17.39
CA ARG A 38 0.29 3.80 16.13
C ARG A 38 0.96 5.07 15.63
N LYS A 39 2.08 4.89 14.93
CA LYS A 39 2.76 5.99 14.24
C LYS A 39 1.87 6.52 13.10
N PRO A 40 1.90 7.83 12.81
CA PRO A 40 1.24 8.37 11.64
C PRO A 40 1.87 7.81 10.37
N VAL A 41 1.07 7.70 9.32
CA VAL A 41 1.47 7.28 7.98
C VAL A 41 1.48 8.50 7.09
N TYR A 42 2.56 8.66 6.32
CA TYR A 42 2.70 9.72 5.33
C TYR A 42 2.78 9.11 3.94
N LEU A 43 1.97 9.61 3.02
CA LEU A 43 1.94 9.16 1.63
C LEU A 43 2.06 10.36 0.69
N ILE A 44 2.72 10.13 -0.45
CA ILE A 44 2.87 11.12 -1.51
C ILE A 44 2.21 10.56 -2.77
N SER A 45 1.38 11.36 -3.44
CA SER A 45 0.82 11.03 -4.74
C SER A 45 0.88 12.21 -5.69
N THR A 46 0.88 11.93 -6.99
CA THR A 46 0.88 12.92 -8.07
C THR A 46 -0.44 12.99 -8.84
N GLY A 47 -1.36 12.05 -8.61
CA GLY A 47 -2.54 11.84 -9.45
C GLY A 47 -3.86 11.63 -8.71
N LEU A 48 -3.85 11.64 -7.38
CA LEU A 48 -5.03 11.39 -6.54
C LEU A 48 -5.56 12.68 -5.90
N HIS A 49 -6.87 12.72 -5.64
CA HIS A 49 -7.54 13.84 -4.99
C HIS A 49 -7.42 13.78 -3.45
N ALA A 50 -7.46 14.94 -2.80
CA ALA A 50 -7.45 15.07 -1.34
C ALA A 50 -8.88 14.94 -0.81
N GLU A 51 -9.28 13.70 -0.50
CA GLU A 51 -10.63 13.36 -0.05
C GLU A 51 -10.56 12.32 1.07
N ASP A 52 -11.43 12.47 2.06
CA ASP A 52 -11.70 11.46 3.06
C ASP A 52 -12.96 10.67 2.68
N LYS A 53 -12.91 9.34 2.77
CA LYS A 53 -14.06 8.45 2.57
C LYS A 53 -14.31 7.60 3.80
N ILE A 54 -15.57 7.25 4.00
CA ILE A 54 -15.96 6.24 4.98
C ILE A 54 -15.64 4.88 4.37
N ILE A 55 -14.74 4.15 5.01
CA ILE A 55 -14.29 2.84 4.55
C ILE A 55 -14.79 1.80 5.53
N GLN A 56 -15.52 0.82 5.00
CA GLN A 56 -15.93 -0.36 5.76
C GLN A 56 -14.82 -1.40 5.72
N SER A 57 -14.40 -1.87 6.89
CA SER A 57 -13.50 -3.02 6.98
C SER A 57 -14.24 -4.31 6.60
N ARG A 58 -13.48 -5.37 6.29
CA ARG A 58 -14.04 -6.72 6.10
C ARG A 58 -14.78 -7.26 7.33
N SER A 59 -14.51 -6.70 8.51
CA SER A 59 -15.19 -7.04 9.77
C SER A 59 -16.39 -6.13 10.06
N GLY A 60 -16.82 -5.28 9.11
CA GLY A 60 -17.98 -4.39 9.24
C GLY A 60 -17.72 -3.07 9.97
N LEU A 61 -16.49 -2.80 10.42
CA LEU A 61 -16.16 -1.55 11.12
C LEU A 61 -16.01 -0.41 10.12
N GLN A 62 -16.71 0.70 10.34
CA GLN A 62 -16.58 1.90 9.53
C GLN A 62 -15.53 2.84 10.12
N ALA A 63 -14.64 3.36 9.29
CA ALA A 63 -13.66 4.37 9.69
C ALA A 63 -13.49 5.41 8.58
N VAL A 64 -13.34 6.67 8.96
CA VAL A 64 -13.02 7.75 8.02
C VAL A 64 -11.52 7.67 7.71
N LYS A 65 -11.19 7.57 6.42
CA LYS A 65 -9.82 7.46 5.94
C LYS A 65 -9.62 8.22 4.63
N PRO A 66 -8.43 8.77 4.40
CA PRO A 66 -8.04 9.30 3.10
C PRO A 66 -8.20 8.27 1.98
N VAL A 67 -8.79 8.69 0.87
CA VAL A 67 -8.93 7.88 -0.37
C VAL A 67 -7.58 7.34 -0.82
N LEU A 68 -6.54 8.16 -0.69
CA LEU A 68 -5.19 7.85 -1.10
C LEU A 68 -4.58 6.68 -0.31
N ILE A 69 -4.88 6.57 0.98
CA ILE A 69 -4.43 5.43 1.81
C ILE A 69 -5.16 4.16 1.40
N ASN A 70 -6.43 4.27 1.06
CA ASN A 70 -7.19 3.12 0.59
C ASN A 70 -6.69 2.61 -0.77
N GLY A 71 -6.49 3.52 -1.73
CA GLY A 71 -5.94 3.19 -3.04
C GLY A 71 -4.58 2.52 -2.90
N TYR A 72 -3.69 3.09 -2.09
CA TYR A 72 -2.39 2.48 -1.80
C TYR A 72 -2.52 1.05 -1.25
N ASN A 73 -3.40 0.83 -0.28
CA ASN A 73 -3.60 -0.51 0.29
C ASN A 73 -4.19 -1.50 -0.72
N TYR A 74 -5.07 -1.03 -1.62
CA TYR A 74 -5.63 -1.84 -2.69
C TYR A 74 -4.54 -2.25 -3.69
N ASP A 75 -3.76 -1.29 -4.19
CA ASP A 75 -2.71 -1.54 -5.19
C ASP A 75 -1.57 -2.41 -4.64
N MET A 76 -1.17 -2.17 -3.39
CA MET A 76 -0.15 -3.00 -2.71
C MET A 76 -0.62 -4.43 -2.47
N SER A 77 -1.92 -4.64 -2.25
CA SER A 77 -2.44 -5.98 -1.98
C SER A 77 -2.26 -6.96 -3.14
N GLY A 78 -2.17 -6.47 -4.39
CA GLY A 78 -1.98 -7.33 -5.56
C GLY A 78 -0.64 -8.08 -5.54
N VAL A 79 0.44 -7.39 -5.17
CA VAL A 79 1.78 -8.00 -5.10
C VAL A 79 1.84 -9.02 -3.96
N ASP A 80 1.35 -8.67 -2.78
CA ASP A 80 1.35 -9.55 -1.61
C ASP A 80 0.50 -10.81 -1.84
N VAL A 81 -0.65 -10.69 -2.51
CA VAL A 81 -1.51 -11.84 -2.85
C VAL A 81 -0.83 -12.74 -3.88
N SER A 82 -0.18 -12.16 -4.89
CA SER A 82 0.60 -12.90 -5.88
C SER A 82 1.75 -13.67 -5.22
N ASP A 83 2.55 -13.01 -4.38
CA ASP A 83 3.66 -13.63 -3.66
C ASP A 83 3.18 -14.74 -2.72
N LYS A 84 2.11 -14.50 -1.96
CA LYS A 84 1.46 -15.51 -1.12
C LYS A 84 1.01 -16.74 -1.92
N SER A 85 0.41 -16.53 -3.10
CA SER A 85 0.00 -17.64 -3.97
C SER A 85 1.21 -18.45 -4.46
N MET A 86 2.32 -17.79 -4.77
CA MET A 86 3.57 -18.45 -5.13
C MET A 86 4.08 -19.33 -3.99
N TYR A 87 4.03 -18.88 -2.73
CA TYR A 87 4.41 -19.71 -1.58
C TYR A 87 3.52 -20.95 -1.38
N HIS A 88 2.22 -20.85 -1.67
CA HIS A 88 1.32 -21.99 -1.55
C HIS A 88 1.51 -23.03 -2.66
N VAL A 89 1.93 -22.61 -3.85
CA VAL A 89 2.12 -23.48 -5.03
C VAL A 89 3.58 -23.93 -5.19
N THR A 90 4.54 -23.30 -4.53
CA THR A 90 5.96 -23.67 -4.61
C THR A 90 6.25 -24.98 -3.88
N CYS A 91 6.50 -26.05 -4.62
CA CYS A 91 7.29 -27.16 -4.12
C CYS A 91 8.78 -26.77 -4.11
N SER A 92 9.22 -25.98 -3.12
CA SER A 92 10.63 -25.60 -3.02
C SER A 92 11.50 -26.82 -2.67
N ARG A 93 12.38 -27.25 -3.58
CA ARG A 93 13.45 -28.21 -3.27
C ARG A 93 14.66 -27.46 -2.70
N THR A 94 15.23 -27.94 -1.60
CA THR A 94 16.44 -27.35 -1.01
C THR A 94 17.63 -27.52 -1.95
N THR A 95 18.17 -26.42 -2.47
CA THR A 95 19.35 -26.45 -3.37
C THR A 95 20.40 -25.44 -2.92
N LYS A 96 21.68 -25.85 -2.93
CA LYS A 96 22.82 -24.99 -2.63
C LYS A 96 23.16 -24.00 -3.77
N LYS A 97 22.63 -24.22 -4.99
CA LYS A 97 22.96 -23.42 -6.18
C LYS A 97 21.89 -22.36 -6.41
N TYR A 98 22.28 -21.09 -6.35
CA TYR A 98 21.38 -19.93 -6.50
C TYR A 98 20.64 -19.89 -7.85
N TRP A 99 21.32 -20.24 -8.95
CA TRP A 99 20.70 -20.23 -10.30
C TRP A 99 19.51 -21.19 -10.43
N LYS A 100 19.53 -22.33 -9.71
CA LYS A 100 18.39 -23.25 -9.67
C LYS A 100 17.17 -22.62 -9.00
N ARG A 101 17.39 -21.78 -7.99
CA ARG A 101 16.33 -21.05 -7.29
C ARG A 101 15.65 -20.03 -8.21
N ILE A 102 16.44 -19.31 -9.01
CA ILE A 102 15.91 -18.38 -10.02
C ILE A 102 15.07 -19.15 -11.05
N PHE A 103 15.59 -20.25 -11.58
CA PHE A 103 14.90 -21.05 -12.59
C PHE A 103 13.54 -21.56 -12.08
N THR A 104 13.49 -22.13 -10.87
CA THR A 104 12.23 -22.62 -10.28
C THR A 104 11.23 -21.48 -10.04
N ASN A 105 11.68 -20.29 -9.62
CA ASN A 105 10.79 -19.14 -9.46
C ASN A 105 10.23 -18.66 -10.81
N LEU A 106 11.05 -18.60 -11.85
CA LEU A 106 10.60 -18.21 -13.20
C LEU A 106 9.56 -19.18 -13.77
N THR A 107 9.77 -20.49 -13.62
CA THR A 107 8.79 -21.49 -14.07
C THR A 107 7.46 -21.38 -13.31
N ASN A 108 7.50 -21.04 -12.01
CA ASN A 108 6.30 -20.89 -11.20
C ASN A 108 5.49 -19.63 -11.57
N ILE A 109 6.17 -18.55 -11.95
CA ILE A 109 5.53 -17.33 -12.45
C ILE A 109 4.87 -17.57 -13.81
N GLN A 110 5.47 -18.39 -14.69
CA GLN A 110 4.89 -18.73 -15.99
C GLN A 110 3.70 -19.70 -15.89
N GLY A 111 3.71 -20.61 -14.91
CA GLY A 111 2.66 -21.60 -14.70
C GLY A 111 1.45 -21.10 -13.89
N SER A 112 1.50 -19.90 -13.32
CA SER A 112 0.41 -19.36 -12.49
C SER A 112 -0.62 -18.63 -13.35
N PRO A 113 -1.90 -19.07 -13.39
CA PRO A 113 -2.95 -18.40 -14.14
C PRO A 113 -3.44 -17.17 -13.34
N GLN A 114 -2.63 -16.12 -13.25
CA GLN A 114 -2.96 -14.91 -12.47
C GLN A 114 -3.17 -13.66 -13.33
N LEU A 115 -3.06 -13.75 -14.66
CA LEU A 115 -3.29 -12.60 -15.55
C LEU A 115 -4.77 -12.38 -15.94
N SER A 116 -5.71 -13.22 -15.50
CA SER A 116 -7.10 -13.18 -16.00
C SER A 116 -8.17 -12.70 -15.01
N TYR A 117 -7.83 -12.30 -13.79
CA TYR A 117 -8.82 -11.89 -12.76
C TYR A 117 -8.86 -10.39 -12.45
N CYS A 118 -8.15 -9.54 -13.21
CA CYS A 118 -8.20 -8.08 -13.06
C CYS A 118 -8.95 -7.40 -14.23
N THR A 119 -10.08 -7.96 -14.65
CA THR A 119 -11.12 -7.27 -15.42
C THR A 119 -12.44 -7.99 -15.18
N LYS A 120 -13.24 -7.47 -14.25
CA LYS A 120 -14.70 -7.49 -14.25
C LYS A 120 -15.20 -6.56 -13.15
#